data_AF-A0A7V8XNN7-F1
#
_entry.id   AF-A0A7V8XNN7-F1
#
_cell.length_a   1.000
_cell.length_b   1.000
_cell.length_c   1.000
_cell.angle_alpha   90.00
_cell.angle_beta   90.00
_cell.angle_gamma   90.00
#
_symmetry.space_group_name_H-M   'P 1'
#
loop_
_entity.id
_entity.type
_entity.pdbx_description
1 polymer ?
#
loop_
_entity_poly.entity_id
_entity_poly.type
_entity_poly.pdbx_seq_one_letter_code
_entity_poly.pdbx_strand_id
1 'polypeptide(L)'
;VLEHYGVPADRYAEFAILRGDPSDELPGVRGVGEKTARALVQTYADIDAMLSDAATDRPSPGPLKGSPALRARLLDAADYLDAMRKLVPIKSDAPLEVWMGARDDEIVHELAEANGLRGPVQRLRAAIDGLDIDSAAGPYGSTRS
;
A
#
# COMPACT_ATOMS: atom_id res chain seq x y z
N VAL A 1 -1.86 -4.95 -10.10
CA VAL A 1 -1.74 -3.47 -10.13
C VAL A 1 -1.67 -2.94 -11.56
N LEU A 2 -0.71 -3.36 -12.38
CA LEU A 2 -0.63 -2.90 -13.78
C LEU A 2 -1.88 -3.25 -14.61
N GLU A 3 -2.40 -4.47 -14.49
CA GLU A 3 -3.59 -4.92 -15.22
C GLU A 3 -4.87 -4.16 -14.82
N HIS A 4 -5.01 -3.80 -13.53
CA HIS A 4 -6.21 -3.13 -13.03
C HIS A 4 -6.16 -1.62 -13.14
N TYR A 5 -5.00 -1.01 -12.87
CA TYR A 5 -4.86 0.44 -12.76
C TYR A 5 -4.02 1.06 -13.86
N GLY A 6 -3.32 0.26 -14.67
CA GLY A 6 -2.41 0.75 -15.72
C GLY A 6 -1.16 1.45 -15.19
N VAL A 7 -0.82 1.28 -13.91
CA VAL A 7 0.33 1.91 -13.25
C VAL A 7 1.29 0.83 -12.73
N PRO A 8 2.62 1.02 -12.86
CA PRO A 8 3.62 0.16 -12.22
C PRO A 8 3.39 0.03 -10.70
N ALA A 9 3.66 -1.15 -10.13
CA ALA A 9 3.35 -1.43 -8.73
C ALA A 9 4.13 -0.53 -7.74
N ASP A 10 5.38 -0.24 -8.07
CA ASP A 10 6.28 0.69 -7.38
C ASP A 10 5.80 2.15 -7.41
N ARG A 11 4.95 2.51 -8.38
CA ARG A 11 4.39 3.85 -8.53
C ARG A 11 2.92 3.96 -8.10
N TYR A 12 2.36 2.89 -7.52
CA TYR A 12 0.96 2.88 -7.09
C TYR A 12 0.67 3.91 -6.00
N ALA A 13 1.61 4.13 -5.07
CA ALA A 13 1.48 5.14 -4.03
C ALA A 13 1.24 6.54 -4.61
N GLU A 14 1.99 6.93 -5.65
CA GLU A 14 1.81 8.23 -6.31
C GLU A 14 0.47 8.33 -7.02
N PHE A 15 0.04 7.24 -7.66
CA PHE A 15 -1.29 7.16 -8.26
C PHE A 15 -2.40 7.35 -7.22
N ALA A 16 -2.28 6.72 -6.04
CA ALA A 16 -3.23 6.87 -4.94
C ALA A 16 -3.23 8.29 -4.37
N ILE A 17 -2.04 8.89 -4.14
CA ILE A 17 -1.89 10.28 -3.67
C ILE A 17 -2.61 11.27 -4.61
N LEU A 18 -2.46 11.08 -5.93
CA LEU A 18 -3.04 11.96 -6.95
C LEU A 18 -4.56 11.80 -7.05
N ARG A 19 -5.04 10.56 -7.13
CA ARG A 19 -6.46 10.24 -7.31
C ARG A 19 -7.28 10.46 -6.03
N GLY A 20 -6.64 10.28 -4.88
CA GLY A 20 -7.29 10.09 -3.60
C GLY A 20 -7.67 8.63 -3.36
N ASP A 21 -7.83 8.30 -2.09
CA ASP A 21 -8.31 7.03 -1.58
C ASP A 21 -9.08 7.25 -0.26
N PRO A 22 -10.42 7.22 -0.29
CA PRO A 22 -11.23 7.41 0.91
C PRO A 22 -11.00 6.36 2.00
N SER A 23 -10.54 5.15 1.64
CA SER A 23 -10.26 4.10 2.62
C SER A 23 -9.01 4.39 3.45
N ASP A 24 -8.08 5.18 2.90
CA ASP A 24 -6.83 5.61 3.53
C ASP A 24 -6.85 7.10 3.93
N GLU A 25 -8.04 7.72 3.99
CA GLU A 25 -8.22 9.16 4.29
C GLU A 25 -7.43 10.11 3.36
N LEU A 26 -7.15 9.68 2.12
CA LEU A 26 -6.45 10.47 1.12
C LEU A 26 -7.46 11.29 0.30
N PRO A 27 -7.54 12.63 0.46
CA PRO A 27 -8.50 13.45 -0.30
C PRO A 27 -8.18 13.53 -1.79
N GLY A 28 -6.91 13.33 -2.18
CA GLY A 28 -6.46 13.45 -3.56
C GLY A 28 -6.31 14.90 -4.04
N VAL A 29 -5.77 15.06 -5.25
CA VAL A 29 -5.71 16.37 -5.90
C VAL A 29 -7.08 16.67 -6.51
N ARG A 30 -7.66 17.82 -6.14
CA ARG A 30 -8.99 18.23 -6.60
C ARG A 30 -9.12 18.16 -8.13
N GLY A 31 -10.06 17.35 -8.63
CA GLY A 31 -10.33 17.21 -10.06
C GLY A 31 -9.31 16.36 -10.82
N VAL A 32 -8.45 15.62 -10.11
CA VAL A 32 -7.59 14.57 -10.66
C VAL A 32 -8.23 13.22 -10.33
N GLY A 33 -8.99 12.68 -11.29
CA GLY A 33 -9.54 11.32 -11.17
C GLY A 33 -8.55 10.26 -11.67
N GLU A 34 -8.94 8.99 -11.59
CA GLU A 34 -8.13 7.83 -11.98
C GLU A 34 -7.44 7.99 -13.35
N LYS A 35 -8.20 8.37 -14.39
CA LYS A 35 -7.65 8.49 -15.74
C LYS A 35 -6.52 9.54 -15.82
N THR A 36 -6.71 10.67 -15.15
CA THR A 36 -5.73 11.76 -15.13
C THR A 36 -4.54 11.39 -14.26
N ALA A 37 -4.77 10.80 -13.08
CA ALA A 37 -3.71 10.31 -12.20
C ALA A 37 -2.82 9.29 -12.92
N ARG A 38 -3.41 8.29 -13.60
CA ARG A 38 -2.65 7.33 -14.42
C ARG A 38 -1.83 8.02 -15.50
N ALA A 39 -2.42 8.94 -16.25
CA ALA A 39 -1.71 9.65 -17.31
C ALA A 39 -0.51 10.46 -16.78
N LEU A 40 -0.67 11.09 -15.61
CA LEU A 40 0.41 11.82 -14.93
C LEU A 40 1.54 10.88 -14.52
N VAL A 41 1.24 9.80 -13.81
CA VAL A 41 2.25 8.83 -13.34
C VAL A 41 2.98 8.14 -14.50
N GLN A 42 2.30 7.88 -15.61
CA GLN A 42 2.92 7.30 -16.81
C GLN A 42 3.81 8.30 -17.56
N THR A 43 3.51 9.60 -17.49
CA THR A 43 4.26 10.63 -18.24
C THR A 43 5.49 11.10 -17.47
N TYR A 44 5.39 11.23 -16.15
CA TYR A 44 6.44 11.81 -15.31
C TYR A 44 7.17 10.75 -14.49
N ALA A 45 8.49 10.91 -14.40
CA ALA A 45 9.37 10.01 -13.64
C ALA A 45 8.99 9.95 -12.15
N ASP A 46 8.52 11.07 -11.60
CA ASP A 46 8.09 11.24 -10.21
C ASP A 46 7.20 12.49 -10.08
N ILE A 47 6.73 12.76 -8.86
CA ILE A 47 5.94 13.95 -8.53
C ILE A 47 6.74 15.25 -8.72
N ASP A 48 8.05 15.25 -8.50
CA ASP A 48 8.90 16.45 -8.61
C ASP A 48 9.03 16.91 -10.06
N ALA A 49 9.25 15.97 -10.98
CA ALA A 49 9.26 16.21 -12.42
C ALA A 49 7.90 16.71 -12.90
N MET A 50 6.80 16.17 -12.38
CA MET A 50 5.45 16.62 -12.68
C MET A 50 5.21 18.06 -12.21
N LEU A 51 5.56 18.40 -10.97
CA LEU A 51 5.40 19.74 -10.42
C LEU A 51 6.31 20.76 -11.11
N SER A 52 7.53 20.36 -11.45
CA SER A 52 8.46 21.19 -12.22
C SER A 52 7.90 21.52 -13.60
N ASP A 53 7.38 20.53 -14.33
CA ASP A 53 6.76 20.75 -15.64
C ASP A 53 5.47 21.60 -15.52
N ALA A 54 4.69 21.38 -14.44
CA ALA A 54 3.51 22.19 -14.14
C ALA A 54 3.84 23.67 -13.90
N ALA A 55 5.02 24.00 -13.38
CA ALA A 55 5.45 25.38 -13.14
C ALA A 55 5.98 26.10 -14.40
N THR A 56 6.24 25.38 -15.49
CA THR A 56 6.85 25.96 -16.71
C THR A 56 5.86 26.70 -17.61
N ASP A 57 6.34 27.69 -18.38
CA ASP A 57 5.53 28.35 -19.41
C ASP A 57 5.24 27.45 -20.62
N ARG A 58 6.10 26.46 -20.87
CA ARG A 58 5.96 25.49 -21.95
C ARG A 58 6.10 24.05 -21.42
N PRO A 59 5.01 23.48 -20.89
CA PRO A 59 4.99 22.10 -20.45
C PRO A 59 5.33 21.14 -21.59
N SER A 60 5.97 20.04 -21.20
CA SER A 60 6.30 18.93 -22.07
C SER A 60 5.05 18.29 -22.69
N PRO A 61 5.13 17.59 -23.83
CA PRO A 61 4.00 16.84 -24.37
C PRO A 61 3.44 15.87 -23.33
N GLY A 62 2.13 15.94 -23.06
CA GLY A 62 1.52 15.14 -22.01
C GLY A 62 0.26 15.78 -21.44
N PRO A 63 -0.24 15.27 -20.29
CA PRO A 63 -1.50 15.70 -19.68
C PRO A 63 -1.51 17.18 -19.23
N LEU A 64 -0.35 17.77 -18.97
CA LEU A 64 -0.24 19.18 -18.54
C LEU A 64 -0.25 20.17 -19.72
N LYS A 65 0.13 19.73 -20.92
CA LYS A 65 0.17 20.58 -22.11
C LYS A 65 -1.24 21.01 -22.51
N GLY A 66 -1.45 22.32 -22.60
CA GLY A 66 -2.77 22.89 -22.93
C GLY A 66 -3.80 22.78 -21.80
N SER A 67 -3.38 22.42 -20.58
CA SER A 67 -4.28 22.25 -19.42
C SER A 67 -3.93 23.19 -18.26
N PRO A 68 -4.10 24.53 -18.38
CA PRO A 68 -3.74 25.49 -17.33
C PRO A 68 -4.43 25.21 -15.99
N ALA A 69 -5.70 24.78 -16.02
CA ALA A 69 -6.45 24.47 -14.82
C ALA A 69 -5.90 23.25 -14.07
N LEU A 70 -5.41 22.22 -14.78
CA LEU A 70 -4.79 21.05 -14.15
C LEU A 70 -3.45 21.43 -13.53
N ARG A 71 -2.64 22.24 -14.24
CA ARG A 71 -1.39 22.78 -13.70
C ARG A 71 -1.61 23.58 -12.43
N ALA A 72 -2.56 24.51 -12.44
CA ALA A 72 -2.89 25.32 -11.26
C ALA A 72 -3.30 24.43 -10.08
N ARG A 73 -4.13 23.41 -10.28
CA ARG A 73 -4.55 22.47 -9.22
C ARG A 73 -3.39 21.66 -8.64
N LEU A 74 -2.43 21.26 -9.46
CA LEU A 74 -1.24 20.53 -9.00
C LEU A 74 -0.32 21.44 -8.18
N LEU A 75 -0.12 22.69 -8.63
CA LEU A 75 0.65 23.69 -7.91
C LEU A 75 -0.01 24.08 -6.58
N ASP A 76 -1.33 24.28 -6.57
CA ASP A 76 -2.12 24.54 -5.36
C ASP A 76 -2.05 23.36 -4.36
N ALA A 77 -1.80 22.14 -4.84
CA ALA A 77 -1.70 20.94 -4.03
C ALA A 77 -0.25 20.56 -3.68
N ALA A 78 0.75 21.40 -3.97
CA ALA A 78 2.16 21.08 -3.78
C ALA A 78 2.47 20.64 -2.34
N ASP A 79 2.01 21.38 -1.33
CA ASP A 79 2.22 21.05 0.09
C ASP A 79 1.60 19.70 0.47
N TYR A 80 0.41 19.40 -0.05
CA TYR A 80 -0.25 18.11 0.14
C TYR A 80 0.57 16.97 -0.50
N LEU A 81 1.03 17.16 -1.74
CA LEU A 81 1.82 16.15 -2.46
C LEU A 81 3.15 15.88 -1.75
N ASP A 82 3.81 16.91 -1.23
CA ASP A 82 5.06 16.81 -0.47
C ASP A 82 4.90 16.12 0.88
N ALA A 83 3.76 16.32 1.55
CA ALA A 83 3.44 15.59 2.76
C ALA A 83 3.14 14.11 2.45
N MET A 84 2.27 13.85 1.48
CA MET A 84 1.77 12.51 1.24
C MET A 84 2.79 11.58 0.61
N ARG A 85 3.72 12.08 -0.21
CA ARG A 85 4.83 11.26 -0.74
C ARG A 85 5.74 10.69 0.35
N LYS A 86 5.69 11.25 1.57
CA LYS A 86 6.44 10.75 2.74
C LYS A 86 5.60 9.82 3.62
N LEU A 87 4.29 10.03 3.67
CA LEU A 87 3.39 9.33 4.58
C LEU A 87 2.78 8.05 3.97
N VAL A 88 2.48 8.07 2.67
CA VAL A 88 1.81 6.95 1.99
C VAL A 88 2.72 5.73 1.78
N PRO A 89 4.03 5.87 1.44
CA PRO A 89 4.88 4.70 1.30
C PRO A 89 4.96 3.89 2.60
N ILE A 90 4.80 2.56 2.48
CA ILE A 90 4.94 1.65 3.62
C ILE A 90 6.38 1.69 4.12
N LYS A 91 6.54 1.95 5.42
CA LYS A 91 7.83 1.88 6.09
C LYS A 91 8.25 0.42 6.26
N SER A 92 9.16 -0.04 5.41
CA SER A 92 9.61 -1.45 5.35
C SER A 92 10.73 -1.80 6.34
N ASP A 93 11.30 -0.81 7.02
CA ASP A 93 12.39 -0.96 8.00
C ASP A 93 11.92 -0.78 9.44
N ALA A 94 10.62 -0.91 9.70
CA ALA A 94 10.09 -0.87 11.05
C ALA A 94 10.71 -2.01 11.90
N PRO A 95 11.18 -1.74 13.13
CA PRO A 95 11.68 -2.79 14.00
C PRO A 95 10.52 -3.73 14.38
N LEU A 96 10.64 -4.99 13.98
CA LEU A 96 9.65 -6.02 14.29
C LEU A 96 10.18 -6.94 15.39
N GLU A 97 9.39 -7.09 16.46
CA GLU A 97 9.57 -8.17 17.43
C GLU A 97 8.64 -9.33 17.02
N VAL A 98 9.22 -10.48 16.69
CA VAL A 98 8.47 -11.68 16.36
C VAL A 98 8.42 -12.58 17.57
N TRP A 99 7.22 -12.87 18.07
CA TRP A 99 7.00 -13.81 19.16
C TRP A 99 6.35 -15.09 18.64
N MET A 100 6.90 -16.23 19.05
CA MET A 100 6.34 -17.55 18.78
C MET A 100 6.43 -18.38 20.06
N GLY A 101 5.29 -18.56 20.73
CA GLY A 101 5.18 -19.40 21.92
C GLY A 101 5.10 -20.90 21.62
N ALA A 102 5.13 -21.71 22.67
CA ALA A 102 4.82 -23.14 22.55
C ALA A 102 3.35 -23.35 22.21
N ARG A 103 3.05 -24.39 21.42
CA ARG A 103 1.68 -24.81 21.13
C ARG A 103 1.02 -25.29 22.44
N ASP A 104 -0.10 -24.67 22.79
CA ASP A 104 -0.94 -25.07 23.91
C ASP A 104 -2.37 -25.30 23.42
N ASP A 105 -2.68 -26.57 23.15
CA ASP A 105 -3.98 -26.95 22.61
C ASP A 105 -5.11 -26.85 23.65
N GLU A 106 -4.79 -26.98 24.93
CA GLU A 106 -5.78 -26.93 26.02
C GLU A 106 -6.27 -25.49 26.20
N ILE A 107 -5.34 -24.54 26.31
CA ILE A 107 -5.68 -23.12 26.42
C ILE A 107 -6.45 -22.66 25.17
N VAL A 108 -6.06 -23.13 23.98
CA VAL A 108 -6.79 -22.81 22.74
C VAL A 108 -8.21 -23.36 22.76
N HIS A 109 -8.41 -24.58 23.28
CA HIS A 109 -9.73 -25.17 23.44
C HIS A 109 -10.58 -24.35 24.41
N GLU A 110 -10.09 -24.07 25.62
CA GLU A 110 -10.79 -23.27 26.63
C GLU A 110 -11.18 -21.88 26.12
N LEU A 111 -10.29 -21.20 25.39
CA LEU A 111 -10.58 -19.90 24.78
C LEU A 111 -11.62 -20.03 23.66
N ALA A 112 -11.57 -21.08 22.85
CA ALA A 112 -12.57 -21.33 21.82
C ALA A 112 -13.95 -21.56 22.43
N GLU A 113 -14.01 -22.21 23.59
CA GLU A 113 -15.23 -22.40 24.36
C GLU A 113 -15.82 -21.10 24.87
N ALA A 114 -15.01 -20.37 25.63
CA ALA A 114 -15.42 -19.13 26.27
C ALA A 114 -15.91 -18.08 25.27
N ASN A 115 -15.38 -18.10 24.04
CA ASN A 115 -15.71 -17.13 22.99
C ASN A 115 -16.68 -17.66 21.93
N GLY A 116 -17.20 -18.89 22.06
CA GLY A 116 -18.13 -19.47 21.08
C GLY A 116 -17.50 -19.76 19.70
N LEU A 117 -16.18 -19.97 19.66
CA LEU A 117 -15.38 -20.17 18.45
C LEU A 117 -14.99 -21.64 18.20
N ARG A 118 -15.62 -22.61 18.90
CA ARG A 118 -15.41 -24.06 18.75
C ARG A 118 -15.22 -24.50 17.29
N GLY A 119 -16.21 -24.22 16.44
CA GLY A 119 -16.23 -24.67 15.04
C GLY A 119 -15.07 -24.12 14.19
N PRO A 120 -14.87 -22.79 14.15
CA PRO A 120 -13.71 -22.18 13.49
C PRO A 120 -12.36 -22.73 13.97
N VAL A 121 -12.15 -22.84 15.29
CA VAL A 121 -10.88 -23.32 15.86
C VAL A 121 -10.63 -24.79 15.53
N GLN A 122 -11.67 -25.63 15.56
CA GLN A 122 -11.55 -27.03 15.16
C GLN A 122 -11.12 -27.19 13.70
N ARG A 123 -11.70 -26.39 12.78
CA ARG A 123 -11.31 -26.41 11.36
C ARG A 123 -9.89 -25.91 11.15
N LEU A 124 -9.47 -24.86 11.86
CA LEU A 124 -8.11 -24.34 11.82
C LEU A 124 -7.10 -25.41 12.28
N ARG A 125 -7.34 -26.05 13.43
CA ARG A 125 -6.46 -27.12 13.93
C ARG A 125 -6.37 -28.28 12.96
N ALA A 126 -7.50 -28.75 12.43
CA ALA A 126 -7.49 -29.82 11.41
C ALA A 126 -6.68 -29.45 10.16
N ALA A 127 -6.71 -28.17 9.73
CA ALA A 127 -5.89 -27.70 8.62
C ALA A 127 -4.40 -27.67 8.96
N ILE A 128 -4.03 -27.17 10.15
CA ILE A 128 -2.64 -27.13 10.61
C ILE A 128 -2.07 -28.53 10.82
N ASP A 129 -2.82 -29.43 11.45
CA ASP A 129 -2.42 -30.82 11.71
C ASP A 129 -2.30 -31.62 10.39
N GLY A 130 -2.96 -31.16 9.32
CA GLY A 130 -2.82 -31.71 7.96
C GLY A 130 -1.62 -31.16 7.17
N LEU A 131 -0.91 -30.15 7.70
CA LEU A 131 0.35 -29.67 7.13
C LEU A 131 1.51 -30.49 7.71
N ASP A 132 2.42 -30.96 6.86
CA ASP A 132 3.68 -31.58 7.30
C ASP A 132 4.70 -30.48 7.65
N ILE A 133 4.51 -29.87 8.82
CA ILE A 133 5.25 -28.67 9.27
C ILE A 133 6.71 -29.01 9.64
N ASP A 134 7.05 -30.30 9.85
CA ASP A 134 8.43 -30.72 10.14
C ASP A 134 9.37 -30.63 8.93
N SER A 135 8.83 -30.52 7.71
CA SER A 135 9.62 -30.37 6.47
C SER A 135 9.97 -28.91 6.11
N ALA A 136 9.39 -27.93 6.81
CA ALA A 136 9.43 -26.51 6.45
C ALA A 136 10.32 -25.66 7.37
N ALA A 137 11.41 -26.23 7.89
CA ALA A 137 12.51 -25.44 8.47
C ALA A 137 13.22 -24.64 7.36
N GLY A 138 12.58 -23.57 6.91
CA GLY A 138 13.20 -22.50 6.12
C GLY A 138 14.26 -21.76 6.95
N PRO A 139 15.07 -20.89 6.33
CA PRO A 139 16.35 -20.39 6.86
C PRO A 139 16.27 -19.52 8.14
N TYR A 140 15.11 -19.38 8.76
CA TYR A 140 14.87 -18.57 9.95
C TYR A 140 14.34 -19.45 11.09
N GLY A 141 15.22 -20.24 11.71
CA GLY A 141 14.78 -21.07 12.84
C GLY A 141 15.82 -22.03 13.42
N SER A 142 16.93 -21.51 13.95
CA SER A 142 17.67 -22.24 14.98
C SER A 142 18.32 -21.28 15.96
N THR A 143 17.66 -21.09 17.09
CA THR A 143 18.33 -20.80 18.36
C THR A 143 17.66 -21.67 19.43
N ARG A 144 18.17 -22.89 19.58
CA ARG A 144 18.00 -23.65 20.82
C ARG A 144 19.11 -23.22 21.79
N SER A 145 18.76 -22.96 23.05
CA SER A 145 19.64 -23.17 24.21
C SER A 145 19.06 -24.31 25.02
#